data_AF-A0A227J272-F1
#
_entry.id   AF-A0A227J272-F1
#
_cell.length_a   1.000
_cell.length_b   1.000
_cell.length_c   1.000
_cell.angle_alpha   90.00
_cell.angle_beta   90.00
_cell.angle_gamma   90.00
#
_symmetry.space_group_name_H-M   'P 1'
#
loop_
_entity.id
_entity.type
_entity.pdbx_description
1 polymer ?
#
loop_
_entity_poly.entity_id
_entity_poly.type
_entity_poly.pdbx_seq_one_letter_code
_entity_poly.pdbx_strand_id
1 'polypeptide(L)'
;LEMAVNAVKHARNYTDDVEFSCEDAGRTPIDNLCRMVEAAIDAGASTINIPDTVGYTVPSEFGGIIQTLFNRVPNIDKAIISVHCHDDLGMSVANSIAAVQA
;
A
#
# COMPACT_ATOMS: atom_id res chain seq x y z
N LEU A 1 -8.63 -10.50 5.76
CA LEU A 1 -7.31 -10.53 6.44
C LEU A 1 -6.67 -11.92 6.33
N GLU A 2 -7.30 -12.98 6.85
CA GLU A 2 -6.72 -14.33 6.89
C GLU A 2 -6.29 -14.87 5.53
N MET A 3 -7.13 -14.71 4.49
CA MET A 3 -6.79 -15.14 3.12
C MET A 3 -5.53 -14.44 2.58
N ALA A 4 -5.38 -13.14 2.83
CA ALA A 4 -4.21 -12.38 2.39
C ALA A 4 -2.94 -12.86 3.11
N VAL A 5 -3.01 -13.03 4.42
CA VAL A 5 -1.90 -13.57 5.24
C VAL A 5 -1.48 -14.95 4.76
N ASN A 6 -2.45 -15.84 4.50
CA ASN A 6 -2.17 -17.20 4.02
C ASN A 6 -1.55 -17.18 2.61
N ALA A 7 -2.00 -16.28 1.73
CA ALA A 7 -1.44 -16.11 0.39
C ALA A 7 0.03 -15.62 0.44
N VAL A 8 0.33 -14.61 1.27
CA VAL A 8 1.70 -14.11 1.45
C VAL A 8 2.60 -15.21 2.03
N LYS A 9 2.16 -15.91 3.08
CA LYS A 9 2.91 -17.05 3.65
C LYS A 9 3.11 -18.17 2.65
N HIS A 10 2.13 -18.44 1.79
CA HIS A 10 2.26 -19.42 0.74
C HIS A 10 3.34 -19.02 -0.27
N ALA A 11 3.30 -17.77 -0.75
CA ALA A 11 4.30 -17.22 -1.68
C ALA A 11 5.73 -17.25 -1.09
N ARG A 12 5.88 -17.00 0.21
CA ARG A 12 7.18 -17.06 0.93
C ARG A 12 7.84 -18.44 0.95
N ASN A 13 7.14 -19.51 0.57
CA ASN A 13 7.78 -20.82 0.37
C ASN A 13 8.52 -20.92 -0.98
N TYR A 14 8.32 -19.97 -1.89
CA TYR A 14 8.87 -20.01 -3.25
C TYR A 14 9.88 -18.88 -3.52
N THR A 15 9.78 -17.76 -2.82
CA THR A 15 10.66 -16.60 -2.98
C THR A 15 10.70 -15.80 -1.68
N ASP A 16 11.83 -15.13 -1.43
CA ASP A 16 11.98 -14.18 -0.32
C ASP A 16 11.43 -12.78 -0.65
N ASP A 17 11.23 -12.48 -1.94
CA ASP A 17 10.71 -11.21 -2.42
C ASP A 17 9.24 -11.36 -2.84
N VAL A 18 8.34 -10.78 -2.05
CA VAL A 18 6.88 -10.87 -2.22
C VAL A 18 6.28 -9.47 -2.07
N GLU A 19 5.65 -8.99 -3.13
CA GLU A 19 4.81 -7.80 -3.10
C GLU A 19 3.34 -8.16 -2.84
N PHE A 20 2.69 -7.42 -1.95
CA PHE A 20 1.25 -7.50 -1.71
C PHE A 20 0.55 -6.17 -2.05
N SER A 21 -0.46 -6.21 -2.92
CA SER A 21 -1.24 -5.03 -3.30
C SER A 21 -2.53 -4.93 -2.49
N CYS A 22 -2.75 -3.78 -1.85
CA CYS A 22 -4.04 -3.45 -1.24
C CYS A 22 -4.96 -2.84 -2.29
N GLU A 23 -5.58 -3.68 -3.14
CA GLU A 23 -6.51 -3.22 -4.17
C GLU A 23 -7.56 -2.24 -3.62
N ASP A 24 -7.82 -1.17 -4.36
CA ASP A 24 -8.77 -0.11 -3.99
C ASP A 24 -8.42 0.64 -2.68
N ALA A 25 -7.12 0.80 -2.41
CA ALA A 25 -6.63 1.45 -1.19
C ALA A 25 -7.17 2.88 -1.02
N GLY A 26 -7.29 3.65 -2.11
CA GLY A 26 -7.81 5.02 -2.08
C GLY A 26 -9.24 5.17 -1.53
N ARG A 27 -10.04 4.09 -1.53
CA ARG A 27 -11.42 4.09 -1.01
C ARG A 27 -11.62 3.18 0.21
N THR A 28 -10.60 2.43 0.59
CA THR A 28 -10.65 1.57 1.77
C THR A 28 -10.59 2.43 3.04
N PRO A 29 -11.46 2.20 4.05
CA PRO A 29 -11.37 2.90 5.32
C PRO A 29 -9.95 2.79 5.91
N ILE A 30 -9.37 3.92 6.28
CA ILE A 30 -7.93 4.00 6.60
C ILE A 30 -7.49 3.03 7.71
N ASP A 31 -8.35 2.76 8.69
CA ASP A 31 -8.08 1.79 9.76
C ASP A 31 -7.98 0.35 9.23
N ASN A 32 -8.83 -0.01 8.27
CA ASN A 32 -8.79 -1.34 7.65
C ASN A 32 -7.57 -1.47 6.74
N LEU A 33 -7.18 -0.40 6.05
CA LEU A 33 -5.97 -0.37 5.25
C LEU A 33 -4.72 -0.55 6.14
N CYS A 34 -4.58 0.22 7.22
CA CYS A 34 -3.47 0.08 8.17
C CYS A 34 -3.34 -1.36 8.70
N ARG A 35 -4.47 -1.96 9.11
CA ARG A 35 -4.50 -3.36 9.60
C ARG A 35 -4.11 -4.38 8.53
N MET A 36 -4.48 -4.16 7.28
CA MET A 36 -4.09 -5.05 6.18
C MET A 36 -2.60 -4.94 5.87
N VAL A 37 -2.08 -3.71 5.80
CA VAL A 37 -0.65 -3.45 5.59
C VAL A 37 0.18 -4.11 6.69
N GLU A 38 -0.15 -3.86 7.96
CA GLU A 38 0.53 -4.46 9.11
C GLU A 38 0.55 -5.99 9.03
N ALA A 39 -0.61 -6.60 8.75
CA ALA A 39 -0.74 -8.05 8.67
C ALA A 39 0.00 -8.66 7.47
N ALA A 40 0.05 -7.96 6.32
CA ALA A 40 0.78 -8.41 5.15
C ALA A 40 2.30 -8.39 5.38
N ILE A 41 2.81 -7.34 6.04
CA ILE A 41 4.22 -7.24 6.45
C ILE A 41 4.56 -8.35 7.44
N ASP A 42 3.75 -8.56 8.48
CA ASP A 42 3.96 -9.65 9.46
C ASP A 42 3.90 -11.04 8.82
N ALA A 43 3.14 -11.20 7.73
CA ALA A 43 3.08 -12.44 6.96
C ALA A 43 4.32 -12.67 6.08
N GLY A 44 5.16 -11.64 5.89
CA GLY A 44 6.42 -11.71 5.16
C GLY A 44 6.44 -10.97 3.83
N ALA A 45 5.49 -10.08 3.53
CA ALA A 45 5.59 -9.22 2.34
C ALA A 45 6.76 -8.24 2.51
N SER A 46 7.68 -8.20 1.52
CA SER A 46 8.82 -7.29 1.46
C SER A 46 8.44 -5.94 0.85
N THR A 47 7.38 -5.91 0.04
CA THR A 47 6.84 -4.71 -0.59
C THR A 47 5.32 -4.66 -0.41
N ILE A 48 4.77 -3.50 -0.08
CA ILE A 48 3.33 -3.27 -0.03
C ILE A 48 2.96 -2.20 -1.06
N ASN A 49 2.14 -2.57 -2.04
CA ASN A 49 1.64 -1.65 -3.05
C ASN A 49 0.31 -1.02 -2.62
N ILE A 50 0.26 0.31 -2.72
CA ILE A 50 -0.91 1.14 -2.46
C ILE A 50 -1.35 1.76 -3.79
N PRO A 51 -2.36 1.18 -4.48
CA PRO A 51 -2.88 1.71 -5.73
C PRO A 51 -3.95 2.79 -5.53
N ASP A 52 -3.90 3.83 -6.36
CA ASP A 52 -5.08 4.66 -6.68
C ASP A 52 -5.85 3.99 -7.83
N THR A 53 -6.59 2.94 -7.48
CA THR A 53 -7.26 2.06 -8.47
C THR A 53 -8.27 2.81 -9.37
N VAL A 54 -8.95 3.83 -8.84
CA VAL A 54 -9.90 4.63 -9.63
C VAL A 54 -9.19 5.75 -10.40
N GLY A 55 -8.04 6.22 -9.92
CA GLY A 55 -7.26 7.29 -10.55
C GLY A 55 -7.77 8.70 -10.24
N TYR A 56 -8.60 8.85 -9.20
CA TYR A 56 -9.35 10.07 -8.92
C TYR A 56 -8.85 10.80 -7.66
N THR A 57 -7.82 10.29 -7.00
CA THR A 57 -7.21 11.00 -5.88
C THR A 57 -6.40 12.19 -6.39
N VAL A 58 -6.37 13.28 -5.61
CA VAL A 58 -5.44 14.39 -5.85
C VAL A 58 -4.18 14.26 -4.98
N PRO A 59 -3.07 14.96 -5.30
CA PRO A 59 -1.78 14.71 -4.65
C PRO A 59 -1.80 14.85 -3.13
N SER A 60 -2.56 15.81 -2.59
CA SER A 60 -2.70 16.01 -1.14
C SER A 60 -3.46 14.88 -0.45
N GLU A 61 -4.44 14.28 -1.13
CA GLU A 61 -5.21 13.16 -0.58
C GLU A 61 -4.36 11.89 -0.60
N PHE A 62 -3.74 11.58 -1.73
CA PHE A 62 -2.94 10.37 -1.88
C PHE A 62 -1.69 10.40 -0.99
N GLY A 63 -0.96 11.51 -0.97
CA GLY A 63 0.16 11.72 -0.04
C GLY A 63 -0.29 11.62 1.42
N GLY A 64 -1.48 12.12 1.76
CA GLY A 64 -2.07 11.99 3.09
C GLY A 64 -2.35 10.54 3.51
N ILE A 65 -2.79 9.68 2.57
CA ILE A 65 -2.95 8.25 2.81
C ILE A 65 -1.60 7.62 3.14
N ILE A 66 -0.57 7.85 2.31
CA ILE A 66 0.77 7.30 2.51
C ILE A 66 1.37 7.77 3.84
N GLN A 67 1.31 9.07 4.13
CA GLN A 67 1.76 9.64 5.40
C GLN A 67 1.07 8.98 6.60
N THR A 68 -0.23 8.73 6.48
CA THR A 68 -1.01 8.07 7.54
C THR A 68 -0.57 6.63 7.76
N LEU A 69 -0.25 5.89 6.70
CA LEU A 69 0.31 4.54 6.81
C LEU A 69 1.63 4.58 7.57
N PHE A 70 2.57 5.42 7.16
CA PHE A 70 3.88 5.57 7.82
C PHE A 70 3.74 5.92 9.32
N ASN A 71 2.75 6.72 9.68
CA ASN A 71 2.51 7.13 11.06
C ASN A 71 1.81 6.08 11.93
N ARG A 72 1.02 5.18 11.33
CA ARG A 72 0.08 4.32 12.09
C ARG A 72 0.40 2.83 12.03
N VAL A 73 1.13 2.38 11.01
CA VAL A 73 1.48 0.96 10.85
C VAL A 73 2.79 0.68 11.61
N PRO A 74 2.77 -0.09 12.71
CA PRO A 74 3.92 -0.20 13.62
C PRO A 74 5.18 -0.85 13.03
N ASN A 75 5.02 -1.66 11.99
CA ASN A 75 6.08 -2.44 11.34
C ASN A 75 6.36 -1.97 9.91
N ILE A 76 5.91 -0.77 9.54
CA ILE A 76 6.00 -0.26 8.17
C ILE A 76 7.43 -0.12 7.66
N ASP A 77 8.39 0.11 8.56
CA ASP A 77 9.82 0.21 8.28
C ASP A 77 10.45 -1.11 7.79
N LYS A 78 9.74 -2.24 7.92
CA LYS A 78 10.21 -3.56 7.49
C LYS A 78 9.87 -3.90 6.03
N ALA A 79 9.11 -3.05 5.35
CA ALA A 79 8.73 -3.25 3.95
C ALA A 79 8.87 -1.97 3.14
N ILE A 80 9.06 -2.13 1.83
CA ILE A 80 9.04 -1.01 0.89
C ILE A 80 7.58 -0.67 0.60
N ILE A 81 7.23 0.61 0.69
CA ILE A 81 5.92 1.09 0.20
C ILE A 81 6.06 1.44 -1.28
N SER A 82 5.31 0.71 -2.10
CA SER A 82 5.15 0.95 -3.53
C SER A 82 3.85 1.71 -3.78
N VAL A 83 3.84 2.57 -4.80
CA VAL A 83 2.64 3.29 -5.22
C VAL A 83 2.34 3.04 -6.69
N HIS A 84 1.06 2.91 -6.98
CA HIS A 84 0.54 2.65 -8.31
C HIS A 84 -0.56 3.68 -8.59
N CYS A 85 -0.22 4.75 -9.30
CA CYS A 85 -1.16 5.82 -9.60
C CYS A 85 -1.66 5.73 -11.04
N HIS A 86 -2.97 5.85 -11.23
CA HIS A 86 -3.57 6.00 -12.56
C HIS A 86 -3.68 7.49 -12.96
N ASP A 87 -3.89 7.74 -14.25
CA ASP A 87 -3.79 9.08 -14.86
C ASP A 87 -5.14 9.66 -15.33
N ASP A 88 -6.25 9.15 -14.80
CA ASP A 88 -7.60 9.52 -15.24
C ASP A 88 -7.90 11.02 -15.13
N LEU A 89 -7.29 11.70 -14.15
CA LEU A 89 -7.35 13.16 -13.97
C LEU A 89 -6.08 13.90 -14.42
N GLY A 90 -5.13 13.23 -15.08
CA GLY A 90 -3.82 13.78 -15.46
C GLY A 90 -2.89 14.01 -14.26
N MET A 91 -3.09 13.27 -13.16
CA MET A 91 -2.41 13.48 -11.87
C MET A 91 -1.48 12.33 -11.47
N SER A 92 -1.30 11.30 -12.29
CA SER A 92 -0.55 10.09 -11.90
C SER A 92 0.86 10.39 -11.38
N VAL A 93 1.62 11.23 -12.10
CA VAL A 93 2.99 11.63 -11.74
C VAL A 93 2.98 12.50 -10.47
N ALA A 94 2.02 13.42 -10.35
CA ALA A 94 1.93 14.29 -9.19
C ALA A 94 1.58 13.48 -7.92
N ASN A 95 0.65 12.52 -8.01
CA ASN A 95 0.34 11.58 -6.93
C ASN A 95 1.54 10.71 -6.56
N SER A 96 2.28 10.22 -7.56
CA SER A 96 3.50 9.42 -7.33
C SER A 96 4.58 10.21 -6.59
N ILE A 97 4.81 11.47 -6.97
CA ILE A 97 5.79 12.34 -6.29
C ILE A 97 5.32 12.68 -4.87
N ALA A 98 4.04 12.99 -4.69
CA ALA A 98 3.49 13.29 -3.37
C ALA A 98 3.60 12.11 -2.41
N ALA A 99 3.43 10.88 -2.90
CA ALA A 99 3.66 9.68 -2.11
C ALA A 99 5.13 9.50 -1.69
N VAL A 100 6.09 9.81 -2.57
CA VAL A 100 7.53 9.74 -2.24
C VAL A 100 7.94 10.79 -1.20
N GLN A 101 7.24 11.92 -1.13
CA GLN A 101 7.51 13.00 -0.18
C GLN A 101 6.91 12.78 1.22
N ALA A 102 5.99 11.82 1.36
CA ALA A 102 5.19 11.57 2.56
C ALA A 102 5.94 10.76 3.65
#